data_AF-A0A2V0NWT1-F1
#
_entry.id   AF-A0A2V0NWT1-F1
#
_cell.length_a   1.000
_cell.length_b   1.000
_cell.length_c   1.000
_cell.angle_alpha   90.00
_cell.angle_beta   90.00
_cell.angle_gamma   90.00
#
_symmetry.space_group_name_H-M   'P 1'
#
loop_
_entity.id
_entity.type
_entity.pdbx_description
1 polymer ?
#
loop_
_entity_poly.entity_id
_entity_poly.type
_entity_poly.pdbx_seq_one_letter_code
_entity_poly.pdbx_strand_id
1 'polypeptide(L)'
;MARRRSALTLLLALAAAACFVRSEAKPLSRSRRLQEDAAADSTWRSIFGSWGEDPTPHAPPAAQQQEQQQQRGAGGGGGSCPGQLPPPPDYTWMLNATQRARGVTYLGSAERLRAALARAESRKRLSVAVVGGSITAGAGSYDSPTDAWVDRLEAFLRRAYSPRGVNVTVNNGAVPGTTSAFMCACYRRHVPEDADVVFVEYAVNDDDKRDPTFNNAVRRPFERLLRKLLAMPSRPAVVLLNAYAWFKADQHEGVFWSSAEREYQELAWYYSLPTLSVKACCYADMVAGTKGFEVRMPRELNQELHGRAFYYDYIHPDGATGHRVMAELAMHLLDSTSRDLRGPHPLTPADEAGAAAPVPRPMVRDNHAALHDTCFVGQLFKDKTVVEDKGWKWVNEAKGPRPKWGYVATEPGKVLKLRLNTTAAAGLRDKPVLVQLAHLRSYQHMGWAEVSCASGCECPPTRFNGHAREKKSLLVLHNMFATQHPECVLAVEVLPDTDSGEHKVKIAGAIVSEHAGQQEGLANAGAVEHVHDISFRRGAGAGRGVFDIRNHV
;
A
#
# COMPACT_ATOMS: atom_id res chain seq x y z
N MET A 1 -8.89 -35.59 -68.75
CA MET A 1 -8.09 -34.43 -69.21
C MET A 1 -6.64 -34.61 -68.74
N ALA A 2 -5.69 -33.76 -69.15
CA ALA A 2 -4.30 -34.20 -69.36
C ALA A 2 -3.28 -34.02 -68.20
N ARG A 3 -2.60 -35.13 -67.88
CA ARG A 3 -1.14 -35.34 -67.69
C ARG A 3 -0.22 -34.24 -67.09
N ARG A 4 0.29 -34.55 -65.88
CA ARG A 4 1.72 -34.70 -65.46
C ARG A 4 2.76 -33.55 -65.55
N ARG A 5 3.54 -33.43 -64.44
CA ARG A 5 4.96 -32.99 -64.29
C ARG A 5 5.27 -31.48 -64.44
N SER A 6 6.41 -30.92 -64.01
CA SER A 6 7.34 -31.11 -62.83
C SER A 6 8.59 -30.21 -63.02
N ALA A 7 8.92 -29.31 -62.07
CA ALA A 7 10.26 -28.68 -61.86
C ALA A 7 10.30 -28.01 -60.44
N LEU A 8 11.39 -27.81 -59.65
CA LEU A 8 12.84 -27.54 -59.85
C LEU A 8 13.13 -26.13 -60.45
N THR A 9 14.12 -25.29 -60.08
CA THR A 9 15.24 -25.23 -59.07
C THR A 9 15.76 -23.75 -58.99
N LEU A 10 16.79 -23.22 -58.27
CA LEU A 10 17.82 -23.57 -57.24
C LEU A 10 18.41 -22.23 -56.63
N LEU A 11 19.24 -22.30 -55.56
CA LEU A 11 20.15 -21.25 -54.98
C LEU A 11 19.48 -20.06 -54.23
N LEU A 12 19.87 -19.65 -53.00
CA LEU A 12 21.15 -19.20 -52.39
C LEU A 12 21.53 -17.72 -52.70
N ALA A 13 22.32 -16.97 -51.91
CA ALA A 13 22.61 -16.85 -50.46
C ALA A 13 23.84 -15.91 -50.27
N LEU A 14 24.14 -15.45 -49.02
CA LEU A 14 25.40 -14.81 -48.57
C LEU A 14 25.68 -13.37 -49.11
N ALA A 15 26.38 -12.44 -48.41
CA ALA A 15 26.82 -12.36 -47.00
C ALA A 15 27.22 -10.91 -46.60
N ALA A 16 27.42 -10.69 -45.28
CA ALA A 16 28.34 -9.72 -44.60
C ALA A 16 28.47 -8.25 -45.10
N ALA A 17 28.14 -7.22 -44.30
CA ALA A 17 28.93 -6.59 -43.20
C ALA A 17 30.08 -5.67 -43.69
N ALA A 18 30.53 -4.59 -43.02
CA ALA A 18 30.34 -4.10 -41.64
C ALA A 18 30.57 -2.56 -41.49
N CYS A 19 30.70 -2.09 -40.23
CA CYS A 19 31.34 -0.83 -39.74
C CYS A 19 30.55 0.50 -39.61
N PHE A 20 30.43 0.94 -38.34
CA PHE A 20 30.70 2.26 -37.73
C PHE A 20 31.21 3.42 -38.64
N VAL A 21 30.96 4.73 -38.38
CA VAL A 21 31.08 5.49 -37.10
C VAL A 21 30.00 6.60 -36.95
N ARG A 22 29.84 7.14 -35.73
CA ARG A 22 28.99 8.29 -35.32
C ARG A 22 29.26 9.61 -36.08
N SER A 23 28.25 10.47 -36.16
CA SER A 23 28.38 11.92 -35.90
C SER A 23 27.14 12.46 -35.16
N GLU A 24 27.20 13.71 -34.71
CA GLU A 24 26.36 14.28 -33.66
C GLU A 24 25.16 15.09 -34.19
N ALA A 25 24.10 15.23 -33.37
CA ALA A 25 23.06 16.22 -33.59
C ALA A 25 22.55 16.81 -32.26
N LYS A 26 22.53 18.15 -32.17
CA LYS A 26 21.84 18.92 -31.14
C LYS A 26 21.06 20.09 -31.80
N PRO A 27 20.04 20.65 -31.12
CA PRO A 27 18.84 21.12 -31.82
C PRO A 27 18.88 22.56 -32.30
N LEU A 28 18.04 22.85 -33.30
CA LEU A 28 17.60 24.20 -33.67
C LEU A 28 16.16 24.45 -33.20
N SER A 29 15.82 25.73 -33.07
CA SER A 29 14.73 26.23 -32.22
C SER A 29 13.52 26.78 -32.98
N ARG A 30 12.46 27.08 -32.21
CA ARG A 30 11.18 27.66 -32.66
C ARG A 30 11.36 28.90 -33.57
N SER A 31 10.59 28.97 -34.66
CA SER A 31 9.43 29.88 -34.80
C SER A 31 9.19 30.37 -36.24
N ARG A 32 7.91 30.67 -36.55
CA ARG A 32 7.35 31.04 -37.87
C ARG A 32 7.43 29.88 -38.89
N ARG A 33 6.44 29.67 -39.76
CA ARG A 33 5.33 30.55 -40.18
C ARG A 33 3.96 29.87 -39.99
N LEU A 34 2.91 30.67 -39.84
CA LEU A 34 1.51 30.26 -40.04
C LEU A 34 1.12 30.56 -41.50
N GLN A 35 -0.05 30.04 -41.90
CA GLN A 35 -0.73 30.29 -43.19
C GLN A 35 -0.02 29.69 -44.41
N GLU A 36 -0.43 28.49 -44.80
CA GLU A 36 -1.20 28.26 -46.03
C GLU A 36 -1.87 26.86 -45.95
N ASP A 37 -2.54 26.41 -47.02
CA ASP A 37 -3.23 25.13 -47.18
C ASP A 37 -4.39 24.79 -46.21
N ALA A 38 -5.58 25.28 -46.56
CA ALA A 38 -6.85 24.76 -46.10
C ALA A 38 -7.77 24.41 -47.30
N ALA A 39 -7.67 23.18 -47.82
CA ALA A 39 -8.64 22.59 -48.75
C ALA A 39 -8.50 21.05 -48.81
N ALA A 40 -9.64 20.35 -48.87
CA ALA A 40 -9.79 18.88 -48.86
C ALA A 40 -9.25 18.16 -47.59
N ASP A 41 -9.86 17.07 -47.11
CA ASP A 41 -11.04 16.33 -47.58
C ASP A 41 -12.03 16.06 -46.43
N SER A 42 -13.30 15.82 -46.74
CA SER A 42 -14.42 15.87 -45.80
C SER A 42 -15.43 14.74 -46.00
N THR A 43 -15.20 13.59 -45.36
CA THR A 43 -16.21 12.53 -45.19
C THR A 43 -16.02 11.78 -43.87
N TRP A 44 -16.83 12.10 -42.85
CA TRP A 44 -17.36 11.16 -41.83
C TRP A 44 -18.18 11.89 -40.74
N ARG A 45 -19.42 12.28 -41.07
CA ARG A 45 -20.52 12.51 -40.11
C ARG A 45 -21.86 12.62 -40.85
N SER A 46 -22.63 11.55 -40.80
CA SER A 46 -24.07 11.53 -41.06
C SER A 46 -24.74 10.67 -39.97
N ILE A 47 -26.07 10.71 -39.90
CA ILE A 47 -26.93 10.30 -38.76
C ILE A 47 -27.07 11.44 -37.72
N PHE A 48 -28.33 11.69 -37.33
CA PHE A 48 -28.82 12.80 -36.49
C PHE A 48 -28.70 14.22 -37.08
N GLY A 49 -29.61 14.55 -37.99
CA GLY A 49 -30.24 15.88 -37.98
C GLY A 49 -31.39 15.93 -36.95
N SER A 50 -32.15 17.02 -36.79
CA SER A 50 -32.00 18.41 -37.27
C SER A 50 -33.26 19.23 -36.91
N TRP A 51 -33.26 19.96 -35.80
CA TRP A 51 -34.17 21.07 -35.43
C TRP A 51 -33.53 21.78 -34.22
N GLY A 52 -33.53 23.11 -34.03
CA GLY A 52 -33.93 24.20 -34.93
C GLY A 52 -33.94 25.55 -34.19
N GLU A 53 -32.95 26.42 -34.48
CA GLU A 53 -32.83 27.86 -34.17
C GLU A 53 -32.80 28.36 -32.69
N ASP A 54 -31.86 29.28 -32.41
CA ASP A 54 -31.76 30.10 -31.19
C ASP A 54 -32.72 31.30 -31.22
N PRO A 55 -33.05 31.89 -30.05
CA PRO A 55 -32.84 33.34 -29.94
C PRO A 55 -32.00 33.78 -28.72
N THR A 56 -31.61 35.06 -28.78
CA THR A 56 -30.61 35.78 -27.96
C THR A 56 -30.90 35.90 -26.45
N PRO A 57 -29.86 36.21 -25.62
CA PRO A 57 -29.92 35.99 -24.18
C PRO A 57 -30.68 37.06 -23.38
N HIS A 58 -31.49 36.60 -22.43
CA HIS A 58 -32.05 37.43 -21.36
C HIS A 58 -31.27 37.24 -20.04
N ALA A 59 -30.95 38.35 -19.37
CA ALA A 59 -30.34 38.32 -18.05
C ALA A 59 -31.35 37.93 -16.95
N PRO A 60 -30.94 37.18 -15.90
CA PRO A 60 -31.83 36.81 -14.80
C PRO A 60 -32.19 38.04 -13.93
N PRO A 61 -33.44 38.17 -13.46
CA PRO A 61 -33.85 39.25 -12.57
C PRO A 61 -33.29 39.05 -11.15
N ALA A 62 -33.02 40.16 -10.46
CA ALA A 62 -32.50 40.12 -9.09
C ALA A 62 -33.58 39.69 -8.08
N ALA A 63 -33.47 38.47 -7.55
CA ALA A 63 -34.25 38.02 -6.41
C ALA A 63 -33.75 38.70 -5.12
N GLN A 64 -34.68 39.11 -4.26
CA GLN A 64 -34.42 40.04 -3.16
C GLN A 64 -33.83 39.37 -1.90
N GLN A 65 -32.96 40.09 -1.20
CA GLN A 65 -32.48 39.70 0.12
C GLN A 65 -33.58 39.96 1.17
N GLN A 66 -34.15 38.90 1.76
CA GLN A 66 -35.02 39.00 2.94
C GLN A 66 -34.75 37.89 3.96
N GLU A 67 -33.56 37.89 4.58
CA GLU A 67 -33.34 37.11 5.81
C GLU A 67 -32.26 37.72 6.75
N GLN A 68 -32.40 39.02 7.07
CA GLN A 68 -31.57 39.68 8.09
C GLN A 68 -32.41 40.59 9.02
N GLN A 69 -33.28 40.00 9.85
CA GLN A 69 -33.89 40.76 10.95
C GLN A 69 -34.36 39.94 12.16
N GLN A 70 -33.54 38.99 12.66
CA GLN A 70 -33.85 38.31 13.93
C GLN A 70 -32.66 37.90 14.81
N GLN A 71 -31.61 38.73 14.88
CA GLN A 71 -30.58 38.64 15.93
C GLN A 71 -30.23 40.00 16.55
N ARG A 72 -31.06 40.45 17.50
CA ARG A 72 -30.68 41.40 18.57
C ARG A 72 -31.42 41.03 19.85
N GLY A 73 -30.68 40.82 20.95
CA GLY A 73 -31.26 40.75 22.29
C GLY A 73 -31.31 39.38 22.97
N ALA A 74 -30.14 38.77 23.23
CA ALA A 74 -29.96 37.86 24.36
C ALA A 74 -28.47 37.80 24.76
N GLY A 75 -28.11 38.40 25.90
CA GLY A 75 -26.83 38.11 26.56
C GLY A 75 -27.03 36.93 27.51
N GLY A 76 -26.22 35.87 27.36
CA GLY A 76 -26.37 34.65 28.16
C GLY A 76 -25.10 33.78 28.09
N GLY A 77 -24.79 33.07 29.16
CA GLY A 77 -23.51 32.38 29.36
C GLY A 77 -23.16 31.36 28.28
N GLY A 78 -21.86 31.25 27.98
CA GLY A 78 -21.31 30.26 27.06
C GLY A 78 -21.41 28.82 27.61
N GLY A 79 -22.58 28.21 27.47
CA GLY A 79 -22.79 26.79 27.75
C GLY A 79 -22.21 25.93 26.62
N SER A 80 -21.14 25.19 26.90
CA SER A 80 -20.64 24.16 25.98
C SER A 80 -21.63 22.98 25.93
N CYS A 81 -21.91 22.46 24.72
CA CYS A 81 -22.73 21.27 24.58
C CYS A 81 -22.01 20.04 25.20
N PRO A 82 -22.58 19.39 26.23
CA PRO A 82 -21.95 18.24 26.87
C PRO A 82 -22.04 17.01 25.96
N GLY A 83 -21.00 16.77 25.17
CA GLY A 83 -20.96 15.65 24.20
C GLY A 83 -20.00 15.82 23.02
N GLN A 84 -19.47 17.04 22.80
CA GLN A 84 -18.34 17.23 21.89
C GLN A 84 -17.20 16.29 22.28
N LEU A 85 -16.59 15.66 21.26
CA LEU A 85 -15.15 15.54 21.29
C LEU A 85 -14.62 16.91 20.83
N PRO A 86 -14.06 17.74 21.71
CA PRO A 86 -13.22 18.81 21.24
C PRO A 86 -11.99 18.15 20.58
N PRO A 87 -11.67 18.42 19.29
CA PRO A 87 -10.28 18.80 19.01
C PRO A 87 -9.93 19.83 20.10
N PRO A 88 -8.82 19.65 20.84
CA PRO A 88 -8.58 20.40 22.06
C PRO A 88 -8.92 21.89 21.97
N PRO A 89 -9.37 22.55 23.06
CA PRO A 89 -9.61 24.00 23.03
C PRO A 89 -8.37 24.82 22.59
N ASP A 90 -7.20 24.18 22.66
CA ASP A 90 -5.87 24.58 22.22
C ASP A 90 -5.39 23.99 20.86
N TYR A 91 -6.18 23.16 20.16
CA TYR A 91 -5.81 22.55 18.87
C TYR A 91 -6.34 23.35 17.67
N THR A 92 -5.46 24.13 17.07
CA THR A 92 -5.69 24.78 15.77
C THR A 92 -5.59 23.75 14.64
N TRP A 93 -6.65 23.58 13.85
CA TRP A 93 -6.60 22.82 12.59
C TRP A 93 -5.83 23.61 11.52
N MET A 94 -5.02 22.93 10.71
CA MET A 94 -4.49 23.48 9.46
C MET A 94 -5.55 23.46 8.35
N LEU A 95 -6.35 22.38 8.28
CA LEU A 95 -7.43 22.25 7.33
C LEU A 95 -8.67 23.02 7.81
N ASN A 96 -9.24 23.87 6.96
CA ASN A 96 -10.54 24.49 7.20
C ASN A 96 -11.68 23.45 7.06
N ALA A 97 -12.89 23.80 7.51
CA ALA A 97 -14.04 22.89 7.51
C ALA A 97 -14.37 22.31 6.11
N THR A 98 -14.23 23.13 5.06
CA THR A 98 -14.47 22.73 3.66
C THR A 98 -13.41 21.76 3.16
N GLN A 99 -12.14 21.98 3.46
CA GLN A 99 -11.05 21.05 3.10
C GLN A 99 -11.22 19.69 3.80
N ARG A 100 -11.57 19.69 5.09
CA ARG A 100 -11.83 18.45 5.85
C ARG A 100 -13.02 17.68 5.27
N ALA A 101 -14.11 18.36 4.91
CA ALA A 101 -15.26 17.74 4.27
C ALA A 101 -14.94 17.17 2.88
N ARG A 102 -14.26 17.94 2.01
CA ARG A 102 -13.82 17.48 0.68
C ARG A 102 -12.85 16.30 0.74
N GLY A 103 -12.04 16.22 1.79
CA GLY A 103 -11.11 15.13 2.03
C GLY A 103 -11.77 13.79 2.38
N VAL A 104 -13.07 13.77 2.69
CA VAL A 104 -13.87 12.54 2.84
C VAL A 104 -14.60 12.29 1.51
N THR A 105 -13.97 11.54 0.59
CA THR A 105 -14.52 11.34 -0.77
C THR A 105 -15.69 10.37 -0.81
N TYR A 106 -15.76 9.45 0.15
CA TYR A 106 -16.84 8.47 0.25
C TYR A 106 -16.94 7.97 1.71
N LEU A 107 -18.15 7.92 2.27
CA LEU A 107 -18.37 7.41 3.64
C LEU A 107 -18.66 5.90 3.69
N GLY A 108 -19.07 5.29 2.57
CA GLY A 108 -19.65 3.94 2.60
C GLY A 108 -20.96 3.91 3.39
N SER A 109 -21.26 2.76 3.99
CA SER A 109 -22.32 2.66 5.00
C SER A 109 -21.84 3.14 6.39
N ALA A 110 -20.52 3.22 6.59
CA ALA A 110 -19.84 3.52 7.86
C ALA A 110 -20.22 2.62 9.07
N GLU A 111 -21.11 1.63 8.91
CA GLU A 111 -21.66 0.76 9.98
C GLU A 111 -20.55 0.13 10.84
N ARG A 112 -19.52 -0.44 10.19
CA ARG A 112 -18.36 -1.03 10.90
C ARG A 112 -17.60 0.00 11.72
N LEU A 113 -17.49 1.25 11.25
CA LEU A 113 -16.81 2.34 11.96
C LEU A 113 -17.66 2.85 13.12
N ARG A 114 -18.96 3.04 12.89
CA ARG A 114 -19.96 3.38 13.91
C ARG A 114 -19.96 2.34 15.04
N ALA A 115 -20.05 1.06 14.70
CA ALA A 115 -19.97 -0.03 15.65
C ALA A 115 -18.59 -0.13 16.34
N ALA A 116 -17.47 0.10 15.64
CA ALA A 116 -16.14 0.08 16.25
C ALA A 116 -15.96 1.16 17.33
N LEU A 117 -16.36 2.40 17.05
CA LEU A 117 -16.24 3.50 18.01
C LEU A 117 -17.22 3.35 19.19
N ALA A 118 -18.44 2.88 18.95
CA ALA A 118 -19.38 2.55 20.02
C ALA A 118 -18.88 1.40 20.93
N ARG A 119 -18.33 0.33 20.34
CA ARG A 119 -17.70 -0.77 21.10
C ARG A 119 -16.50 -0.30 21.92
N ALA A 120 -15.75 0.71 21.47
CA ALA A 120 -14.57 1.17 22.20
C ALA A 120 -14.93 1.82 23.56
N GLU A 121 -16.04 2.56 23.62
CA GLU A 121 -16.49 3.22 24.85
C GLU A 121 -17.04 2.21 25.88
N SER A 122 -17.68 1.13 25.44
CA SER A 122 -18.22 0.07 26.29
C SER A 122 -17.16 -0.97 26.71
N ARG A 123 -16.25 -1.36 25.81
CA ARG A 123 -15.11 -2.25 26.11
C ARG A 123 -13.97 -1.58 26.88
N LYS A 124 -14.00 -0.26 27.03
CA LYS A 124 -12.92 0.56 27.61
C LYS A 124 -11.56 0.35 26.94
N ARG A 125 -11.56 0.01 25.64
CA ARG A 125 -10.36 -0.17 24.82
C ARG A 125 -10.66 0.22 23.37
N LEU A 126 -9.77 1.00 22.74
CA LEU A 126 -9.76 1.25 21.29
C LEU A 126 -8.44 0.74 20.70
N SER A 127 -8.49 -0.26 19.82
CA SER A 127 -7.34 -0.77 19.07
C SER A 127 -7.42 -0.28 17.62
N VAL A 128 -6.49 0.58 17.20
CA VAL A 128 -6.37 1.05 15.81
C VAL A 128 -5.09 0.52 15.20
N ALA A 129 -5.17 -0.01 13.98
CA ALA A 129 -4.00 -0.31 13.16
C ALA A 129 -3.94 0.63 11.96
N VAL A 130 -2.75 0.87 11.45
CA VAL A 130 -2.54 1.49 10.15
C VAL A 130 -1.53 0.66 9.37
N VAL A 131 -1.79 0.42 8.09
CA VAL A 131 -0.87 -0.30 7.19
C VAL A 131 -0.66 0.52 5.93
N GLY A 132 0.59 0.66 5.52
CA GLY A 132 0.95 1.45 4.34
C GLY A 132 2.41 1.40 3.96
N GLY A 133 2.80 2.33 3.08
CA GLY A 133 4.17 2.48 2.59
C GLY A 133 5.08 3.31 3.52
N SER A 134 6.08 3.96 2.92
CA SER A 134 7.05 4.81 3.65
C SER A 134 6.41 6.06 4.27
N ILE A 135 5.39 6.63 3.63
CA ILE A 135 4.64 7.78 4.16
C ILE A 135 3.96 7.39 5.48
N THR A 136 3.24 6.26 5.51
CA THR A 136 2.64 5.78 6.77
C THR A 136 3.69 5.33 7.79
N ALA A 137 4.85 4.85 7.36
CA ALA A 137 6.01 4.64 8.23
C ALA A 137 6.77 5.92 8.63
N GLY A 138 6.19 7.13 8.43
CA GLY A 138 6.70 8.39 8.96
C GLY A 138 7.83 9.07 8.16
N ALA A 139 8.23 8.53 7.00
CA ALA A 139 9.21 9.20 6.14
C ALA A 139 8.65 10.56 5.66
N GLY A 140 9.47 11.61 5.76
CA GLY A 140 9.10 13.01 5.54
C GLY A 140 8.87 13.81 6.83
N SER A 141 8.61 13.15 7.96
CA SER A 141 8.46 13.77 9.28
C SER A 141 9.77 13.77 10.08
N TYR A 142 10.78 14.50 9.59
CA TYR A 142 12.13 14.42 10.15
C TYR A 142 12.44 15.41 11.30
N ASP A 143 11.67 16.48 11.51
CA ASP A 143 11.94 17.44 12.60
C ASP A 143 11.51 16.91 13.98
N SER A 144 10.47 16.06 14.02
CA SER A 144 10.07 15.30 15.20
C SER A 144 9.37 13.99 14.81
N PRO A 145 9.60 12.88 15.54
CA PRO A 145 8.79 11.66 15.38
C PRO A 145 7.30 11.90 15.66
N THR A 146 6.95 12.88 16.51
CA THR A 146 5.55 13.20 16.85
C THR A 146 4.78 13.90 15.72
N ASP A 147 5.47 14.31 14.65
CA ASP A 147 4.86 15.03 13.54
C ASP A 147 4.35 14.11 12.41
N ALA A 148 4.66 12.81 12.49
CA ALA A 148 4.16 11.80 11.56
C ALA A 148 2.65 11.60 11.73
N TRP A 149 1.95 11.28 10.65
CA TRP A 149 0.48 11.33 10.64
C TRP A 149 -0.16 10.35 11.65
N VAL A 150 0.52 9.23 11.90
CA VAL A 150 0.07 8.15 12.80
C VAL A 150 0.25 8.55 14.27
N ASP A 151 1.40 9.12 14.63
CA ASP A 151 1.70 9.64 15.97
C ASP A 151 0.78 10.82 16.33
N ARG A 152 0.48 11.70 15.36
CA ARG A 152 -0.54 12.74 15.51
C ARG A 152 -1.94 12.17 15.76
N LEU A 153 -2.33 11.12 15.03
CA LEU A 153 -3.60 10.42 15.22
C LEU A 153 -3.66 9.72 16.59
N GLU A 154 -2.57 9.11 17.05
CA GLU A 154 -2.47 8.53 18.40
C GLU A 154 -2.63 9.59 19.48
N ALA A 155 -1.94 10.73 19.37
CA ALA A 155 -2.05 11.84 20.31
C ALA A 155 -3.48 12.38 20.39
N PHE A 156 -4.15 12.57 19.24
CA PHE A 156 -5.56 12.95 19.19
C PHE A 156 -6.46 11.91 19.85
N LEU A 157 -6.34 10.63 19.49
CA LEU A 157 -7.19 9.57 20.03
C LEU A 157 -6.98 9.38 21.54
N ARG A 158 -5.73 9.41 22.03
CA ARG A 158 -5.44 9.37 23.47
C ARG A 158 -6.10 10.55 24.20
N ARG A 159 -5.98 11.78 23.69
CA ARG A 159 -6.61 12.96 24.32
C ARG A 159 -8.14 12.92 24.25
N ALA A 160 -8.71 12.31 23.20
CA ALA A 160 -10.14 12.14 23.00
C ALA A 160 -10.77 11.02 23.88
N TYR A 161 -10.08 9.90 24.08
CA TYR A 161 -10.67 8.68 24.66
C TYR A 161 -10.16 8.34 26.07
N SER A 162 -8.90 8.64 26.42
CA SER A 162 -8.37 8.35 27.76
C SER A 162 -9.14 9.04 28.91
N PRO A 163 -9.60 10.31 28.81
CA PRO A 163 -10.41 10.94 29.87
C PRO A 163 -11.77 10.26 30.12
N ARG A 164 -12.20 9.36 29.23
CA ARG A 164 -13.46 8.59 29.33
C ARG A 164 -13.22 7.14 29.78
N GLY A 165 -12.01 6.87 30.28
CA GLY A 165 -11.54 5.57 30.78
C GLY A 165 -11.24 4.56 29.68
N VAL A 166 -11.10 4.98 28.42
CA VAL A 166 -10.86 4.07 27.28
C VAL A 166 -9.37 4.00 26.99
N ASN A 167 -8.77 2.81 27.13
CA ASN A 167 -7.38 2.59 26.78
C ASN A 167 -7.19 2.57 25.26
N VAL A 168 -6.49 3.56 24.72
CA VAL A 168 -6.16 3.65 23.29
C VAL A 168 -4.83 2.94 23.01
N THR A 169 -4.79 2.17 21.92
CA THR A 169 -3.56 1.68 21.29
C THR A 169 -3.64 1.97 19.79
N VAL A 170 -2.58 2.57 19.23
CA VAL A 170 -2.40 2.72 17.79
C VAL A 170 -1.17 1.93 17.38
N ASN A 171 -1.29 1.12 16.33
CA ASN A 171 -0.20 0.31 15.78
C ASN A 171 0.14 0.76 14.35
N ASN A 172 1.40 1.13 14.12
CA ASN A 172 1.92 1.49 12.80
C ASN A 172 2.52 0.28 12.05
N GLY A 173 1.65 -0.58 11.51
CA GLY A 173 2.03 -1.77 10.74
C GLY A 173 2.67 -1.51 9.38
N ALA A 174 2.90 -0.25 8.97
CA ALA A 174 3.47 0.10 7.67
C ALA A 174 4.90 -0.40 7.46
N VAL A 175 5.32 -0.51 6.18
CA VAL A 175 6.69 -0.88 5.81
C VAL A 175 7.18 -0.02 4.64
N PRO A 176 8.32 0.69 4.79
CA PRO A 176 8.89 1.53 3.73
C PRO A 176 9.07 0.83 2.38
N GLY A 177 8.70 1.53 1.30
CA GLY A 177 8.87 1.05 -0.07
C GLY A 177 8.03 -0.19 -0.45
N THR A 178 7.05 -0.60 0.36
CA THR A 178 6.19 -1.76 0.06
C THR A 178 4.91 -1.40 -0.68
N THR A 179 4.37 -2.36 -1.42
CA THR A 179 3.05 -2.31 -2.08
C THR A 179 2.02 -3.08 -1.29
N SER A 180 0.74 -2.91 -1.64
CA SER A 180 -0.38 -3.69 -1.09
C SER A 180 -0.18 -5.20 -1.22
N ALA A 181 0.57 -5.66 -2.24
CA ALA A 181 0.86 -7.07 -2.48
C ALA A 181 1.71 -7.72 -1.38
N PHE A 182 2.70 -6.99 -0.86
CA PHE A 182 3.47 -7.45 0.30
C PHE A 182 2.56 -7.53 1.53
N MET A 183 1.76 -6.48 1.78
CA MET A 183 0.88 -6.43 2.94
C MET A 183 -0.22 -7.50 2.88
N CYS A 184 -0.76 -7.80 1.69
CA CYS A 184 -1.70 -8.90 1.47
C CYS A 184 -1.12 -10.25 1.97
N ALA A 185 0.13 -10.56 1.61
CA ALA A 185 0.79 -11.78 2.04
C ALA A 185 1.10 -11.78 3.55
N CYS A 186 1.49 -10.64 4.12
CA CYS A 186 2.07 -10.54 5.48
C CYS A 186 1.14 -9.98 6.57
N TYR A 187 -0.09 -9.51 6.29
CA TYR A 187 -0.91 -8.72 7.24
C TYR A 187 -1.04 -9.28 8.66
N ARG A 188 -1.06 -10.61 8.85
CA ARG A 188 -1.03 -11.30 10.17
C ARG A 188 0.19 -10.99 11.04
N ARG A 189 1.16 -10.24 10.51
CA ARG A 189 2.40 -9.78 11.16
C ARG A 189 2.45 -8.26 11.32
N HIS A 190 1.44 -7.55 10.82
CA HIS A 190 1.35 -6.08 10.77
C HIS A 190 0.04 -5.51 11.34
N VAL A 191 -0.95 -6.35 11.68
CA VAL A 191 -2.26 -5.93 12.19
C VAL A 191 -2.64 -6.76 13.43
N PRO A 192 -2.97 -6.14 14.57
CA PRO A 192 -3.56 -6.79 15.74
C PRO A 192 -4.80 -7.63 15.38
N GLU A 193 -4.89 -8.86 15.88
CA GLU A 193 -6.08 -9.71 15.71
C GLU A 193 -7.34 -9.13 16.38
N ASP A 194 -7.17 -8.17 17.29
CA ASP A 194 -8.21 -7.47 18.03
C ASP A 194 -8.49 -6.04 17.52
N ALA A 195 -7.86 -5.59 16.42
CA ALA A 195 -8.05 -4.24 15.89
C ALA A 195 -9.54 -3.93 15.62
N ASP A 196 -10.01 -2.77 16.09
CA ASP A 196 -11.38 -2.29 15.87
C ASP A 196 -11.46 -1.39 14.61
N VAL A 197 -10.37 -0.69 14.26
CA VAL A 197 -10.23 0.12 13.04
C VAL A 197 -8.88 -0.16 12.38
N VAL A 198 -8.86 -0.27 11.05
CA VAL A 198 -7.64 -0.42 10.24
C VAL A 198 -7.64 0.62 9.12
N PHE A 199 -6.65 1.51 9.11
CA PHE A 199 -6.40 2.39 7.95
C PHE A 199 -5.46 1.70 6.95
N VAL A 200 -5.72 1.88 5.66
CA VAL A 200 -4.94 1.31 4.55
C VAL A 200 -4.48 2.42 3.60
N GLU A 201 -3.17 2.59 3.44
CA GLU A 201 -2.53 3.66 2.68
C GLU A 201 -1.47 3.07 1.72
N TYR A 202 -1.84 2.88 0.46
CA TYR A 202 -0.92 2.42 -0.60
C TYR A 202 -1.12 3.21 -1.91
N ALA A 203 -1.64 4.44 -1.84
CA ALA A 203 -2.09 5.20 -3.03
C ALA A 203 -0.93 5.75 -3.87
N VAL A 204 0.22 5.98 -3.23
CA VAL A 204 1.50 6.40 -3.84
C VAL A 204 2.41 5.19 -4.13
N ASN A 205 2.16 4.05 -3.50
CA ASN A 205 3.03 2.87 -3.54
C ASN A 205 2.69 1.90 -4.67
N ASP A 206 1.42 1.59 -4.86
CA ASP A 206 0.96 0.74 -5.94
C ASP A 206 0.96 1.53 -7.27
N ASP A 207 1.42 0.91 -8.37
CA ASP A 207 1.38 1.50 -9.71
C ASP A 207 -0.05 1.88 -10.13
N ASP A 208 -0.25 3.01 -10.80
CA ASP A 208 -1.48 3.35 -11.50
C ASP A 208 -1.49 2.68 -12.89
N LYS A 209 -2.14 1.50 -12.97
CA LYS A 209 -2.17 0.74 -14.22
C LYS A 209 -3.18 1.37 -15.19
N ARG A 210 -2.68 1.76 -16.37
CA ARG A 210 -3.50 2.35 -17.45
C ARG A 210 -4.29 1.32 -18.26
N ASP A 211 -3.98 0.04 -18.09
CA ASP A 211 -4.76 -1.08 -18.62
C ASP A 211 -6.12 -1.10 -17.90
N PRO A 212 -7.27 -1.13 -18.62
CA PRO A 212 -8.59 -1.03 -18.02
C PRO A 212 -9.02 -2.24 -17.17
N THR A 213 -8.18 -3.29 -17.06
CA THR A 213 -8.55 -4.51 -16.32
C THR A 213 -8.12 -4.48 -14.85
N PHE A 214 -9.11 -4.49 -13.94
CA PHE A 214 -8.91 -4.76 -12.51
C PHE A 214 -8.31 -6.15 -12.21
N ASN A 215 -8.29 -7.06 -13.19
CA ASN A 215 -7.74 -8.40 -13.09
C ASN A 215 -6.20 -8.43 -13.25
N ASN A 216 -5.50 -7.52 -12.57
CA ASN A 216 -4.06 -7.32 -12.72
C ASN A 216 -3.26 -7.66 -11.44
N ALA A 217 -1.94 -7.78 -11.57
CA ALA A 217 -1.03 -8.20 -10.49
C ALA A 217 -0.97 -7.23 -9.28
N VAL A 218 -1.52 -6.02 -9.40
CA VAL A 218 -1.54 -4.99 -8.34
C VAL A 218 -2.89 -4.94 -7.62
N ARG A 219 -4.00 -4.90 -8.37
CA ARG A 219 -5.36 -4.83 -7.80
C ARG A 219 -5.86 -6.13 -7.20
N ARG A 220 -5.46 -7.28 -7.76
CA ARG A 220 -5.78 -8.59 -7.16
C ARG A 220 -5.26 -8.73 -5.71
N PRO A 221 -3.99 -8.41 -5.39
CA PRO A 221 -3.52 -8.34 -4.00
C PRO A 221 -4.23 -7.27 -3.15
N PHE A 222 -4.40 -6.04 -3.64
CA PHE A 222 -5.06 -4.99 -2.84
C PHE A 222 -6.48 -5.41 -2.41
N GLU A 223 -7.28 -5.97 -3.33
CA GLU A 223 -8.58 -6.54 -2.97
C GLU A 223 -8.44 -7.67 -1.92
N ARG A 224 -7.55 -8.63 -2.12
CA ARG A 224 -7.35 -9.74 -1.18
C ARG A 224 -6.97 -9.25 0.22
N LEU A 225 -6.19 -8.16 0.32
CA LEU A 225 -5.89 -7.48 1.59
C LEU A 225 -7.16 -6.90 2.23
N LEU A 226 -7.96 -6.11 1.51
CA LEU A 226 -9.21 -5.55 2.06
C LEU A 226 -10.15 -6.67 2.54
N ARG A 227 -10.30 -7.74 1.74
CA ARG A 227 -11.11 -8.92 2.10
C ARG A 227 -10.59 -9.63 3.35
N LYS A 228 -9.27 -9.80 3.48
CA LYS A 228 -8.62 -10.39 4.66
C LYS A 228 -8.89 -9.57 5.92
N LEU A 229 -8.75 -8.24 5.85
CA LEU A 229 -9.04 -7.33 6.96
C LEU A 229 -10.53 -7.35 7.34
N LEU A 230 -11.43 -7.25 6.37
CA LEU A 230 -12.89 -7.31 6.60
C LEU A 230 -13.37 -8.64 7.19
N ALA A 231 -12.63 -9.74 6.94
CA ALA A 231 -12.90 -11.08 7.45
C ALA A 231 -12.21 -11.40 8.79
N MET A 232 -11.47 -10.46 9.40
CA MET A 232 -10.85 -10.68 10.72
C MET A 232 -11.91 -10.92 11.82
N PRO A 233 -11.62 -11.74 12.85
CA PRO A 233 -12.57 -12.04 13.93
C PRO A 233 -13.08 -10.81 14.71
N SER A 234 -12.27 -9.75 14.82
CA SER A 234 -12.67 -8.49 15.45
C SER A 234 -13.69 -7.67 14.64
N ARG A 235 -13.91 -8.03 13.36
CA ARG A 235 -14.69 -7.27 12.36
C ARG A 235 -14.32 -5.77 12.38
N PRO A 236 -13.09 -5.42 11.99
CA PRO A 236 -12.66 -4.04 11.99
C PRO A 236 -13.43 -3.21 10.96
N ALA A 237 -13.52 -1.92 11.24
CA ALA A 237 -13.72 -0.92 10.19
C ALA A 237 -12.45 -0.83 9.35
N VAL A 238 -12.57 -0.91 8.03
CA VAL A 238 -11.44 -0.70 7.11
C VAL A 238 -11.64 0.66 6.43
N VAL A 239 -10.66 1.54 6.59
CA VAL A 239 -10.70 2.91 6.04
C VAL A 239 -9.57 3.05 5.03
N LEU A 240 -9.87 3.53 3.83
CA LEU A 240 -8.84 3.86 2.85
C LEU A 240 -8.35 5.29 3.10
N LEU A 241 -7.03 5.49 3.18
CA LEU A 241 -6.42 6.81 3.24
C LEU A 241 -5.49 6.97 2.04
N ASN A 242 -5.85 7.88 1.13
CA ASN A 242 -5.09 8.11 -0.09
C ASN A 242 -4.13 9.27 0.10
N ALA A 243 -2.86 8.94 0.32
CA ALA A 243 -1.75 9.86 0.11
C ALA A 243 -1.69 10.28 -1.37
N TYR A 244 -1.14 11.47 -1.62
CA TYR A 244 -0.84 11.98 -2.96
C TYR A 244 0.63 12.41 -3.00
N ALA A 245 1.28 12.32 -4.15
CA ALA A 245 2.69 12.65 -4.33
C ALA A 245 2.86 13.51 -5.59
N TRP A 246 2.80 14.83 -5.41
CA TRP A 246 2.77 15.82 -6.50
C TRP A 246 3.85 15.60 -7.57
N PHE A 247 5.10 15.34 -7.18
CA PHE A 247 6.21 15.19 -8.12
C PHE A 247 6.35 13.77 -8.71
N LYS A 248 5.56 12.79 -8.26
CA LYS A 248 5.54 11.42 -8.83
C LYS A 248 4.52 11.26 -9.97
N ALA A 249 3.64 12.24 -10.17
CA ALA A 249 2.50 12.14 -11.07
C ALA A 249 2.91 11.98 -12.56
N ASP A 250 2.09 11.27 -13.34
CA ASP A 250 2.44 10.79 -14.68
C ASP A 250 2.90 11.87 -15.66
N GLN A 251 4.18 11.76 -16.08
CA GLN A 251 4.89 12.60 -17.06
C GLN A 251 5.00 14.10 -16.72
N HIS A 252 4.17 14.62 -15.82
CA HIS A 252 4.10 16.01 -15.41
C HIS A 252 3.76 16.09 -13.91
N GLU A 253 4.43 17.00 -13.21
CA GLU A 253 4.12 17.26 -11.80
C GLU A 253 2.67 17.73 -11.62
N GLY A 254 2.04 17.34 -10.52
CA GLY A 254 0.70 17.82 -10.17
C GLY A 254 -0.44 17.25 -11.03
N VAL A 255 -0.28 16.11 -11.73
CA VAL A 255 -1.40 15.48 -12.44
C VAL A 255 -2.38 14.80 -11.47
N PHE A 256 -3.51 15.46 -11.19
CA PHE A 256 -4.54 15.04 -10.22
C PHE A 256 -5.00 13.57 -10.35
N TRP A 257 -5.09 13.03 -11.56
CA TRP A 257 -5.62 11.68 -11.79
C TRP A 257 -4.59 10.55 -11.67
N SER A 258 -3.28 10.85 -11.63
CA SER A 258 -2.22 9.84 -11.54
C SER A 258 -1.98 9.42 -10.08
N SER A 259 -2.51 8.25 -9.73
CA SER A 259 -2.48 7.63 -8.39
C SER A 259 -3.31 6.34 -8.39
N ALA A 260 -2.95 5.35 -7.57
CA ALA A 260 -3.76 4.13 -7.41
C ALA A 260 -5.16 4.39 -6.81
N GLU A 261 -5.36 5.54 -6.16
CA GLU A 261 -6.65 6.02 -5.60
C GLU A 261 -7.82 5.89 -6.59
N ARG A 262 -7.59 6.14 -7.88
CA ARG A 262 -8.64 6.01 -8.92
C ARG A 262 -9.23 4.60 -8.95
N GLU A 263 -8.38 3.58 -8.88
CA GLU A 263 -8.80 2.18 -8.90
C GLU A 263 -9.27 1.72 -7.50
N TYR A 264 -8.73 2.31 -6.43
CA TYR A 264 -9.20 2.06 -5.07
C TYR A 264 -10.63 2.52 -4.82
N GLN A 265 -11.10 3.57 -5.49
CA GLN A 265 -12.44 4.12 -5.29
C GLN A 265 -13.56 3.14 -5.73
N GLU A 266 -13.33 2.35 -6.80
CA GLU A 266 -14.25 1.29 -7.24
C GLU A 266 -14.37 0.18 -6.18
N LEU A 267 -13.24 -0.24 -5.61
CA LEU A 267 -13.21 -1.21 -4.51
C LEU A 267 -13.82 -0.64 -3.23
N ALA A 268 -13.65 0.65 -2.96
CA ALA A 268 -14.29 1.32 -1.83
C ALA A 268 -15.81 1.31 -1.96
N TRP A 269 -16.36 1.59 -3.16
CA TRP A 269 -17.79 1.46 -3.43
C TRP A 269 -18.27 0.01 -3.26
N TYR A 270 -17.56 -0.96 -3.84
CA TYR A 270 -17.95 -2.38 -3.78
C TYR A 270 -17.96 -2.96 -2.35
N TYR A 271 -17.03 -2.51 -1.50
CA TYR A 271 -16.90 -2.96 -0.11
C TYR A 271 -17.46 -1.96 0.93
N SER A 272 -18.14 -0.89 0.49
CA SER A 272 -18.71 0.18 1.34
C SER A 272 -17.72 0.80 2.34
N LEU A 273 -16.50 1.07 1.91
CA LEU A 273 -15.39 1.52 2.76
C LEU A 273 -15.31 3.06 2.87
N PRO A 274 -15.26 3.64 4.09
CA PRO A 274 -14.89 5.05 4.26
C PRO A 274 -13.54 5.34 3.59
N THR A 275 -13.47 6.43 2.82
CA THR A 275 -12.32 6.79 1.98
C THR A 275 -11.94 8.25 2.20
N LEU A 276 -10.64 8.47 2.44
CA LEU A 276 -10.01 9.77 2.64
C LEU A 276 -9.05 10.08 1.49
N SER A 277 -8.93 11.35 1.11
CA SER A 277 -8.09 11.76 -0.02
C SER A 277 -7.39 13.10 0.24
N VAL A 278 -6.06 13.08 0.20
CA VAL A 278 -5.23 14.29 0.29
C VAL A 278 -5.47 15.22 -0.90
N LYS A 279 -5.60 14.67 -2.11
CA LYS A 279 -5.81 15.51 -3.31
C LYS A 279 -7.21 16.09 -3.37
N ALA A 280 -8.26 15.35 -3.01
CA ALA A 280 -9.62 15.89 -2.99
C ALA A 280 -9.79 16.99 -1.92
N CYS A 281 -9.11 16.85 -0.77
CA CYS A 281 -9.00 17.89 0.24
C CYS A 281 -8.43 19.20 -0.32
N CYS A 282 -7.22 19.14 -0.89
CA CYS A 282 -6.34 20.31 -0.91
C CYS A 282 -5.43 20.42 -2.15
N TYR A 283 -5.70 19.69 -3.24
CA TYR A 283 -5.02 19.88 -4.53
C TYR A 283 -5.14 21.33 -5.06
N ALA A 284 -6.30 21.97 -4.88
CA ALA A 284 -6.50 23.36 -5.27
C ALA A 284 -5.57 24.32 -4.50
N ASP A 285 -5.31 24.04 -3.22
CA ASP A 285 -4.38 24.82 -2.40
C ASP A 285 -2.91 24.60 -2.82
N MET A 286 -2.57 23.39 -3.30
CA MET A 286 -1.26 23.11 -3.92
C MET A 286 -1.07 23.89 -5.22
N VAL A 287 -2.06 23.86 -6.13
CA VAL A 287 -2.05 24.63 -7.38
C VAL A 287 -1.95 26.13 -7.12
N ALA A 288 -2.62 26.63 -6.07
CA ALA A 288 -2.56 28.03 -5.67
C ALA A 288 -1.25 28.44 -4.96
N GLY A 289 -0.42 27.49 -4.53
CA GLY A 289 0.75 27.77 -3.70
C GLY A 289 0.41 28.36 -2.33
N THR A 290 -0.74 28.00 -1.76
CA THR A 290 -1.17 28.47 -0.43
C THR A 290 -0.14 28.06 0.63
N LYS A 291 0.16 28.92 1.61
CA LYS A 291 1.09 28.61 2.70
C LYS A 291 0.70 27.30 3.40
N GLY A 292 1.65 26.37 3.48
CA GLY A 292 1.45 25.02 4.01
C GLY A 292 1.15 23.97 2.92
N PHE A 293 0.87 24.42 1.70
CA PHE A 293 0.59 23.61 0.52
C PHE A 293 1.55 23.90 -0.63
N GLU A 294 2.66 24.60 -0.39
CA GLU A 294 3.58 24.99 -1.47
C GLU A 294 4.26 23.75 -2.09
N VAL A 295 4.20 23.64 -3.41
CA VAL A 295 4.70 22.49 -4.20
C VAL A 295 5.73 22.88 -5.27
N ARG A 296 6.28 24.10 -5.20
CA ARG A 296 7.27 24.60 -6.18
C ARG A 296 8.61 23.82 -6.13
N MET A 297 8.94 23.28 -4.96
CA MET A 297 10.10 22.42 -4.70
C MET A 297 9.93 21.78 -3.30
N PRO A 298 10.50 20.59 -3.06
CA PRO A 298 10.49 19.95 -1.75
C PRO A 298 11.39 20.68 -0.72
N ARG A 299 11.08 20.57 0.59
CA ARG A 299 11.82 21.25 1.66
C ARG A 299 13.29 20.81 1.77
N GLU A 300 13.63 19.58 1.42
CA GLU A 300 15.02 19.09 1.45
C GLU A 300 15.99 19.99 0.67
N LEU A 301 15.49 20.68 -0.36
CA LEU A 301 16.24 21.62 -1.21
C LEU A 301 16.19 23.08 -0.72
N ASN A 302 15.28 23.45 0.18
CA ASN A 302 15.31 24.73 0.89
C ASN A 302 14.56 24.66 2.24
N GLN A 303 15.31 24.74 3.34
CA GLN A 303 14.78 24.68 4.71
C GLN A 303 13.94 25.91 5.11
N GLU A 304 14.03 27.04 4.39
CA GLU A 304 13.11 28.19 4.55
C GLU A 304 11.64 27.83 4.25
N LEU A 305 11.40 26.66 3.62
CA LEU A 305 10.08 26.14 3.33
C LEU A 305 9.47 25.32 4.49
N HIS A 306 10.12 25.26 5.66
CA HIS A 306 9.53 24.66 6.87
C HIS A 306 8.19 25.32 7.25
N GLY A 307 7.13 24.52 7.40
CA GLY A 307 5.77 25.02 7.60
C GLY A 307 5.16 25.77 6.41
N ARG A 308 5.74 25.59 5.20
CA ARG A 308 5.29 26.22 3.94
C ARG A 308 5.10 25.21 2.81
N ALA A 309 6.12 24.39 2.55
CA ALA A 309 6.02 23.31 1.57
C ALA A 309 5.11 22.19 2.07
N PHE A 310 4.42 21.49 1.16
CA PHE A 310 3.63 20.31 1.51
C PHE A 310 4.47 19.04 1.67
N TYR A 311 5.60 18.97 0.98
CA TYR A 311 6.46 17.78 0.88
C TYR A 311 7.88 18.06 1.40
N TYR A 312 8.45 17.07 2.08
CA TYR A 312 9.84 17.09 2.50
C TYR A 312 10.78 16.79 1.33
N ASP A 313 10.50 15.72 0.59
CA ASP A 313 11.22 15.28 -0.61
C ASP A 313 10.24 15.08 -1.79
N TYR A 314 10.71 14.59 -2.93
CA TYR A 314 9.89 14.38 -4.13
C TYR A 314 8.73 13.37 -3.98
N ILE A 315 8.65 12.62 -2.87
CA ILE A 315 7.60 11.63 -2.61
C ILE A 315 6.90 11.89 -1.27
N HIS A 316 7.66 12.21 -0.22
CA HIS A 316 7.18 12.16 1.15
C HIS A 316 6.61 13.51 1.63
N PRO A 317 5.38 13.54 2.17
CA PRO A 317 4.79 14.71 2.83
C PRO A 317 5.68 15.26 3.95
N ASP A 318 5.68 16.57 4.17
CA ASP A 318 6.43 17.17 5.27
C ASP A 318 5.71 17.00 6.62
N GLY A 319 6.49 16.86 7.70
CA GLY A 319 5.97 16.68 9.06
C GLY A 319 5.03 17.79 9.51
N ALA A 320 5.38 19.06 9.29
CA ALA A 320 4.62 20.20 9.77
C ALA A 320 3.30 20.44 8.99
N THR A 321 3.22 19.94 7.75
CA THR A 321 2.16 20.25 6.79
C THR A 321 1.47 18.99 6.25
N GLY A 322 2.08 18.24 5.34
CA GLY A 322 1.41 17.17 4.63
C GLY A 322 1.08 15.95 5.49
N HIS A 323 1.95 15.55 6.43
CA HIS A 323 1.61 14.55 7.44
C HIS A 323 0.49 15.04 8.37
N ARG A 324 0.51 16.33 8.75
CA ARG A 324 -0.55 16.94 9.54
C ARG A 324 -1.89 16.93 8.81
N VAL A 325 -1.91 17.19 7.50
CA VAL A 325 -3.10 17.08 6.66
C VAL A 325 -3.64 15.64 6.63
N MET A 326 -2.78 14.63 6.46
CA MET A 326 -3.20 13.22 6.52
C MET A 326 -3.80 12.87 7.89
N ALA A 327 -3.19 13.33 8.98
CA ALA A 327 -3.72 13.15 10.33
C ALA A 327 -5.06 13.86 10.52
N GLU A 328 -5.18 15.12 10.12
CA GLU A 328 -6.41 15.91 10.27
C GLU A 328 -7.59 15.32 9.49
N LEU A 329 -7.36 14.67 8.33
CA LEU A 329 -8.41 13.92 7.64
C LEU A 329 -8.86 12.67 8.41
N ALA A 330 -7.91 11.87 8.94
CA ALA A 330 -8.23 10.69 9.75
C ALA A 330 -8.94 11.09 11.06
N MET A 331 -8.43 12.10 11.75
CA MET A 331 -9.03 12.69 12.95
C MET A 331 -10.46 13.19 12.67
N HIS A 332 -10.68 13.89 11.56
CA HIS A 332 -11.99 14.42 11.19
C HIS A 332 -13.05 13.32 10.99
N LEU A 333 -12.70 12.21 10.32
CA LEU A 333 -13.60 11.08 10.10
C LEU A 333 -13.98 10.37 11.42
N LEU A 334 -13.00 10.15 12.30
CA LEU A 334 -13.26 9.50 13.59
C LEU A 334 -14.04 10.42 14.53
N ASP A 335 -13.74 11.72 14.55
CA ASP A 335 -14.46 12.73 15.32
C ASP A 335 -15.90 12.92 14.84
N SER A 336 -16.13 13.07 13.53
CA SER A 336 -17.48 13.24 12.98
C SER A 336 -18.37 12.04 13.29
N THR A 337 -17.88 10.81 13.05
CA THR A 337 -18.57 9.57 13.40
C THR A 337 -18.84 9.46 14.92
N SER A 338 -17.86 9.84 15.75
CA SER A 338 -17.98 9.80 17.22
C SER A 338 -18.98 10.83 17.76
N ARG A 339 -19.10 12.00 17.13
CA ARG A 339 -20.11 13.02 17.47
C ARG A 339 -21.51 12.66 16.96
N ASP A 340 -21.60 12.06 15.78
CA ASP A 340 -22.85 11.56 15.17
C ASP A 340 -23.52 10.50 16.06
N LEU A 341 -22.73 9.52 16.52
CA LEU A 341 -23.13 8.47 17.47
C LEU A 341 -23.61 8.96 18.84
N ARG A 342 -23.13 10.13 19.31
CA ARG A 342 -23.54 10.74 20.60
C ARG A 342 -24.61 11.82 20.45
N GLY A 343 -25.01 12.15 19.22
CA GLY A 343 -25.95 13.22 18.92
C GLY A 343 -27.15 12.70 18.13
N PRO A 344 -27.30 13.08 16.85
CA PRO A 344 -28.52 12.84 16.08
C PRO A 344 -28.76 11.37 15.71
N HIS A 345 -27.70 10.56 15.57
CA HIS A 345 -27.79 9.20 15.03
C HIS A 345 -27.06 8.18 15.91
N PRO A 346 -27.62 7.81 17.08
CA PRO A 346 -27.05 6.76 17.93
C PRO A 346 -26.92 5.42 17.18
N LEU A 347 -26.13 4.50 17.75
CA LEU A 347 -25.96 3.16 17.16
C LEU A 347 -27.29 2.38 17.19
N THR A 348 -27.67 1.81 16.04
CA THR A 348 -28.90 1.04 15.87
C THR A 348 -28.61 -0.46 15.72
N PRO A 349 -29.61 -1.35 15.94
CA PRO A 349 -29.48 -2.77 15.60
C PRO A 349 -29.19 -3.02 14.11
N ALA A 350 -29.55 -2.08 13.22
CA ALA A 350 -29.20 -2.13 11.81
C ALA A 350 -27.70 -1.88 11.58
N ASP A 351 -27.10 -0.90 12.26
CA ASP A 351 -25.64 -0.69 12.25
C ASP A 351 -24.88 -1.95 12.70
N GLU A 352 -25.36 -2.61 13.76
CA GLU A 352 -24.73 -3.83 14.26
C GLU A 352 -24.89 -5.01 13.28
N ALA A 353 -26.06 -5.15 12.65
CA ALA A 353 -26.31 -6.17 11.64
C ALA A 353 -25.44 -5.97 10.38
N GLY A 354 -25.34 -4.74 9.86
CA GLY A 354 -24.46 -4.39 8.75
C GLY A 354 -22.97 -4.56 9.09
N ALA A 355 -22.55 -4.13 10.29
CA ALA A 355 -21.20 -4.37 10.78
C ALA A 355 -20.86 -5.87 10.95
N ALA A 356 -21.85 -6.70 11.28
CA ALA A 356 -21.72 -8.15 11.41
C ALA A 356 -21.83 -8.90 10.07
N ALA A 357 -22.24 -8.25 8.98
CA ALA A 357 -22.52 -8.87 7.70
C ALA A 357 -21.30 -9.61 7.12
N PRO A 358 -21.52 -10.73 6.40
CA PRO A 358 -20.45 -11.46 5.73
C PRO A 358 -19.82 -10.59 4.65
N VAL A 359 -18.49 -10.71 4.47
CA VAL A 359 -17.79 -10.05 3.37
C VAL A 359 -18.40 -10.54 2.05
N PRO A 360 -18.75 -9.65 1.09
CA PRO A 360 -19.28 -10.04 -0.22
C PRO A 360 -18.37 -11.04 -0.96
N ARG A 361 -18.83 -11.60 -2.09
CA ARG A 361 -17.93 -12.31 -3.02
C ARG A 361 -16.83 -11.37 -3.57
N PRO A 362 -15.73 -11.88 -4.15
CA PRO A 362 -14.76 -11.01 -4.82
C PRO A 362 -15.39 -10.18 -5.95
N MET A 363 -14.97 -8.93 -6.07
CA MET A 363 -15.26 -8.03 -7.19
C MET A 363 -14.47 -8.47 -8.43
N VAL A 364 -13.16 -8.70 -8.28
CA VAL A 364 -12.39 -9.36 -9.33
C VAL A 364 -12.76 -10.84 -9.32
N ARG A 365 -13.26 -11.33 -10.45
CA ARG A 365 -13.72 -12.71 -10.58
C ARG A 365 -12.65 -13.71 -10.13
N ASP A 366 -13.07 -14.67 -9.33
CA ASP A 366 -12.27 -15.78 -8.80
C ASP A 366 -11.01 -15.29 -8.03
N ASN A 367 -11.08 -14.10 -7.40
CA ASN A 367 -10.01 -13.50 -6.59
C ASN A 367 -10.20 -13.69 -5.08
N HIS A 368 -10.26 -14.95 -4.67
CA HIS A 368 -10.31 -15.33 -3.26
C HIS A 368 -8.96 -15.08 -2.56
N ALA A 369 -9.00 -14.85 -1.25
CA ALA A 369 -7.83 -14.60 -0.40
C ALA A 369 -7.56 -15.80 0.52
N ALA A 370 -6.29 -16.06 0.83
CA ALA A 370 -5.90 -17.19 1.66
C ALA A 370 -6.30 -17.02 3.13
N LEU A 371 -6.79 -18.12 3.72
CA LEU A 371 -7.12 -18.21 5.13
C LEU A 371 -5.89 -18.57 5.99
N HIS A 372 -4.95 -19.33 5.43
CA HIS A 372 -3.69 -19.73 6.06
C HIS A 372 -2.62 -18.63 6.00
N ASP A 373 -1.48 -18.85 6.65
CA ASP A 373 -0.31 -17.97 6.57
C ASP A 373 0.38 -18.09 5.20
N THR A 374 0.72 -16.95 4.60
CA THR A 374 1.38 -16.84 3.28
C THR A 374 2.74 -16.12 3.34
N CYS A 375 3.16 -15.70 4.53
CA CYS A 375 4.38 -14.94 4.77
C CYS A 375 5.06 -15.47 6.04
N PHE A 376 6.12 -16.25 5.83
CA PHE A 376 6.82 -17.06 6.81
C PHE A 376 8.12 -16.38 7.18
N VAL A 377 8.06 -15.52 8.20
CA VAL A 377 9.13 -14.60 8.60
C VAL A 377 9.29 -14.56 10.11
N GLY A 378 10.45 -14.10 10.59
CA GLY A 378 10.73 -13.98 12.04
C GLY A 378 10.51 -15.28 12.81
N GLN A 379 9.82 -15.20 13.95
CA GLN A 379 9.53 -16.35 14.80
C GLN A 379 8.63 -17.41 14.13
N LEU A 380 7.76 -17.05 13.17
CA LEU A 380 6.96 -18.03 12.42
C LEU A 380 7.85 -18.87 11.49
N PHE A 381 8.86 -18.24 10.89
CA PHE A 381 9.84 -18.96 10.08
C PHE A 381 10.59 -19.98 10.95
N LYS A 382 11.12 -19.52 12.09
CA LYS A 382 11.87 -20.37 13.02
C LYS A 382 11.06 -21.51 13.63
N ASP A 383 9.92 -21.22 14.27
CA ASP A 383 9.24 -22.18 15.17
C ASP A 383 8.19 -23.07 14.48
N LYS A 384 7.86 -22.78 13.21
CA LYS A 384 6.79 -23.47 12.45
C LYS A 384 7.14 -23.83 11.01
N THR A 385 8.06 -23.10 10.38
CA THR A 385 8.39 -23.30 8.95
C THR A 385 9.61 -24.19 8.80
N VAL A 386 10.68 -23.95 9.57
CA VAL A 386 11.85 -24.83 9.58
C VAL A 386 11.53 -26.13 10.33
N VAL A 387 11.87 -27.27 9.72
CA VAL A 387 11.60 -28.62 10.26
C VAL A 387 12.84 -29.48 10.41
N GLU A 388 13.94 -29.11 9.76
CA GLU A 388 15.26 -29.74 9.89
C GLU A 388 16.32 -28.70 9.53
N ASP A 389 17.30 -28.44 10.40
CA ASP A 389 18.31 -27.39 10.26
C ASP A 389 19.75 -27.93 10.41
N LYS A 390 20.00 -29.16 9.95
CA LYS A 390 21.29 -29.84 10.10
C LYS A 390 22.45 -29.07 9.44
N GLY A 391 23.29 -28.47 10.28
CA GLY A 391 24.44 -27.64 9.86
C GLY A 391 24.11 -26.17 9.62
N TRP A 392 22.85 -25.76 9.82
CA TRP A 392 22.40 -24.37 9.77
C TRP A 392 22.23 -23.82 11.19
N LYS A 393 22.38 -22.51 11.37
CA LYS A 393 22.26 -21.83 12.67
C LYS A 393 21.37 -20.59 12.55
N TRP A 394 20.40 -20.44 13.45
CA TRP A 394 19.60 -19.22 13.55
C TRP A 394 20.41 -18.10 14.20
N VAL A 395 20.83 -17.11 13.42
CA VAL A 395 21.76 -16.05 13.84
C VAL A 395 21.22 -14.65 13.55
N ASN A 396 21.47 -13.72 14.47
CA ASN A 396 21.30 -12.29 14.26
C ASN A 396 22.62 -11.70 13.77
N GLU A 397 22.64 -11.11 12.57
CA GLU A 397 23.84 -10.52 11.98
C GLU A 397 23.76 -8.99 11.87
N ALA A 398 22.92 -8.36 12.70
CA ALA A 398 22.84 -6.91 12.78
C ALA A 398 24.11 -6.31 13.41
N LYS A 399 24.58 -5.21 12.80
CA LYS A 399 25.62 -4.32 13.37
C LYS A 399 25.02 -3.07 14.05
N GLY A 400 23.69 -3.04 14.23
CA GLY A 400 22.92 -1.92 14.75
C GLY A 400 21.60 -2.40 15.37
N PRO A 401 20.69 -1.49 15.76
CA PRO A 401 19.54 -1.83 16.61
C PRO A 401 18.47 -2.69 15.91
N ARG A 402 18.29 -2.58 14.58
CA ARG A 402 17.32 -3.40 13.83
C ARG A 402 17.89 -4.82 13.60
N PRO A 403 17.29 -5.89 14.15
CA PRO A 403 17.86 -7.23 14.09
C PRO A 403 17.76 -7.85 12.69
N LYS A 404 18.83 -8.53 12.24
CA LYS A 404 18.93 -9.21 10.94
C LYS A 404 19.05 -10.72 11.13
N TRP A 405 17.96 -11.31 11.61
CA TRP A 405 17.84 -12.76 11.83
C TRP A 405 17.83 -13.57 10.52
N GLY A 406 18.19 -14.84 10.61
CA GLY A 406 18.07 -15.82 9.53
C GLY A 406 18.81 -17.12 9.88
N TYR A 407 18.49 -18.20 9.19
CA TYR A 407 19.28 -19.42 9.21
C TYR A 407 20.49 -19.26 8.30
N VAL A 408 21.69 -19.57 8.82
CA VAL A 408 22.97 -19.50 8.10
C VAL A 408 23.71 -20.83 8.14
N ALA A 409 24.23 -21.27 7.00
CA ALA A 409 25.25 -22.32 6.89
C ALA A 409 26.44 -21.81 6.07
N THR A 410 27.61 -22.42 6.25
CA THR A 410 28.91 -21.97 5.68
C THR A 410 29.74 -23.10 5.07
N GLU A 411 29.16 -24.29 4.97
CA GLU A 411 29.79 -25.52 4.50
C GLU A 411 28.89 -26.15 3.42
N PRO A 412 29.44 -26.72 2.33
CA PRO A 412 28.66 -27.49 1.36
C PRO A 412 27.95 -28.70 1.97
N GLY A 413 26.86 -29.14 1.34
CA GLY A 413 26.08 -30.33 1.74
C GLY A 413 25.27 -30.19 3.03
N LYS A 414 25.14 -28.99 3.60
CA LYS A 414 24.20 -28.73 4.71
C LYS A 414 22.82 -28.42 4.17
N VAL A 415 21.79 -29.03 4.74
CA VAL A 415 20.40 -28.93 4.26
C VAL A 415 19.47 -28.33 5.31
N LEU A 416 18.72 -27.31 4.90
CA LEU A 416 17.62 -26.71 5.66
C LEU A 416 16.30 -27.13 5.03
N LYS A 417 15.38 -27.73 5.80
CA LYS A 417 14.05 -28.11 5.30
C LYS A 417 12.97 -27.15 5.79
N LEU A 418 12.12 -26.73 4.85
CA LEU A 418 11.04 -25.75 5.05
C LEU A 418 9.69 -26.41 4.75
N ARG A 419 8.85 -26.58 5.77
CA ARG A 419 7.43 -26.92 5.61
C ARG A 419 6.64 -25.65 5.30
N LEU A 420 5.97 -25.63 4.16
CA LEU A 420 5.10 -24.55 3.69
C LEU A 420 3.73 -25.13 3.31
N ASN A 421 2.68 -24.33 3.46
CA ASN A 421 1.42 -24.61 2.79
C ASN A 421 1.47 -23.96 1.40
N THR A 422 1.41 -24.77 0.34
CA THR A 422 1.42 -24.31 -1.07
C THR A 422 0.04 -24.40 -1.72
N THR A 423 -1.04 -24.57 -0.96
CA THR A 423 -2.40 -24.53 -1.52
C THR A 423 -2.78 -23.11 -1.93
N ALA A 424 -3.26 -22.91 -3.16
CA ALA A 424 -3.69 -21.59 -3.61
C ALA A 424 -5.11 -21.26 -3.12
N ALA A 425 -5.37 -19.99 -2.83
CA ALA A 425 -6.72 -19.50 -2.59
C ALA A 425 -7.48 -19.21 -3.90
N ALA A 426 -6.75 -18.78 -4.93
CA ALA A 426 -7.27 -18.38 -6.22
C ALA A 426 -6.48 -19.02 -7.37
N GLY A 427 -7.06 -18.99 -8.59
CA GLY A 427 -6.44 -19.59 -9.77
C GLY A 427 -6.77 -21.07 -9.94
N LEU A 428 -6.02 -21.75 -10.81
CA LEU A 428 -6.31 -23.12 -11.25
C LEU A 428 -5.62 -24.15 -10.35
N ARG A 429 -6.36 -25.19 -9.92
CA ARG A 429 -5.88 -26.22 -8.97
C ARG A 429 -4.73 -27.09 -9.50
N ASP A 430 -4.63 -27.24 -10.81
CA ASP A 430 -3.58 -27.99 -11.51
C ASP A 430 -2.31 -27.18 -11.75
N LYS A 431 -2.32 -25.86 -11.50
CA LYS A 431 -1.17 -24.99 -11.71
C LYS A 431 -0.32 -24.89 -10.44
N PRO A 432 1.02 -24.81 -10.55
CA PRO A 432 1.89 -24.61 -9.41
C PRO A 432 1.70 -23.20 -8.81
N VAL A 433 2.04 -23.03 -7.55
CA VAL A 433 2.17 -21.71 -6.92
C VAL A 433 3.61 -21.25 -6.97
N LEU A 434 3.77 -19.93 -7.11
CA LEU A 434 5.05 -19.25 -6.89
C LEU A 434 5.38 -19.25 -5.39
N VAL A 435 6.55 -19.76 -5.04
CA VAL A 435 7.18 -19.60 -3.72
C VAL A 435 8.39 -18.72 -3.89
N GLN A 436 8.55 -17.75 -2.99
CA GLN A 436 9.69 -16.84 -2.97
C GLN A 436 10.50 -17.05 -1.68
N LEU A 437 11.75 -17.46 -1.78
CA LEU A 437 12.66 -17.58 -0.62
C LEU A 437 13.48 -16.30 -0.46
N ALA A 438 13.41 -15.70 0.73
CA ALA A 438 14.17 -14.51 1.06
C ALA A 438 15.58 -14.89 1.52
N HIS A 439 16.57 -14.71 0.63
CA HIS A 439 17.97 -15.03 0.90
C HIS A 439 18.86 -13.79 0.87
N LEU A 440 19.98 -13.84 1.60
CA LEU A 440 20.98 -12.76 1.54
C LEU A 440 21.70 -12.78 0.19
N ARG A 441 21.89 -11.60 -0.41
CA ARG A 441 23.02 -11.35 -1.33
C ARG A 441 24.02 -10.36 -0.74
N SER A 442 25.30 -10.61 -0.99
CA SER A 442 26.43 -9.83 -0.46
C SER A 442 27.68 -10.01 -1.31
N TYR A 443 28.65 -9.10 -1.15
CA TYR A 443 29.85 -9.01 -2.00
C TYR A 443 31.06 -9.85 -1.57
N GLN A 444 30.97 -10.53 -0.42
CA GLN A 444 32.02 -11.38 0.14
C GLN A 444 31.41 -12.51 0.99
N HIS A 445 32.17 -13.61 1.15
CA HIS A 445 31.83 -14.85 1.88
C HIS A 445 30.73 -15.75 1.29
N MET A 446 30.02 -15.33 0.24
CA MET A 446 28.78 -15.96 -0.21
C MET A 446 28.98 -17.15 -1.15
N GLY A 447 28.23 -18.23 -0.88
CA GLY A 447 28.14 -19.41 -1.75
C GLY A 447 26.86 -19.48 -2.59
N TRP A 448 26.75 -20.56 -3.36
CA TRP A 448 25.52 -20.97 -4.04
C TRP A 448 24.67 -21.91 -3.20
N ALA A 449 23.39 -22.04 -3.54
CA ALA A 449 22.50 -23.05 -3.02
C ALA A 449 21.54 -23.60 -4.09
N GLU A 450 21.09 -24.84 -3.91
CA GLU A 450 19.99 -25.44 -4.65
C GLU A 450 18.75 -25.54 -3.76
N VAL A 451 17.57 -25.40 -4.37
CA VAL A 451 16.26 -25.55 -3.74
C VAL A 451 15.44 -26.57 -4.52
N SER A 452 14.99 -27.61 -3.82
CA SER A 452 14.23 -28.74 -4.38
C SER A 452 13.05 -29.12 -3.48
N CYS A 453 12.12 -29.92 -4.01
CA CYS A 453 10.98 -30.42 -3.24
C CYS A 453 11.30 -31.81 -2.69
N ALA A 454 11.18 -31.97 -1.37
CA ALA A 454 11.58 -33.17 -0.63
C ALA A 454 10.41 -34.09 -0.26
N SER A 455 9.21 -33.53 -0.01
CA SER A 455 7.98 -34.32 0.16
C SER A 455 6.70 -33.48 0.03
N GLY A 456 5.58 -34.16 -0.26
CA GLY A 456 4.23 -33.57 -0.35
C GLY A 456 3.95 -32.79 -1.63
N CYS A 457 4.94 -32.07 -2.13
CA CYS A 457 4.90 -31.28 -3.36
C CYS A 457 6.03 -31.68 -4.31
N GLU A 458 5.90 -31.24 -5.56
CA GLU A 458 6.86 -31.45 -6.64
C GLU A 458 7.29 -30.08 -7.20
N CYS A 459 8.56 -29.96 -7.56
CA CYS A 459 9.11 -28.80 -8.26
C CYS A 459 10.41 -29.16 -9.00
N PRO A 460 10.71 -28.53 -10.14
CA PRO A 460 12.05 -28.56 -10.71
C PRO A 460 13.06 -27.96 -9.71
N PRO A 461 14.28 -28.52 -9.56
CA PRO A 461 15.31 -27.90 -8.74
C PRO A 461 15.70 -26.54 -9.31
N THR A 462 15.92 -25.56 -8.43
CA THR A 462 16.32 -24.20 -8.81
C THR A 462 17.53 -23.77 -8.00
N ARG A 463 18.44 -22.99 -8.58
CA ARG A 463 19.67 -22.52 -7.90
C ARG A 463 19.65 -21.01 -7.74
N PHE A 464 20.25 -20.54 -6.64
CA PHE A 464 20.54 -19.12 -6.43
C PHE A 464 21.96 -18.92 -5.93
N ASN A 465 22.50 -17.73 -6.20
CA ASN A 465 23.84 -17.31 -5.84
C ASN A 465 23.75 -16.20 -4.78
N GLY A 466 24.36 -16.41 -3.62
CA GLY A 466 24.47 -15.37 -2.60
C GLY A 466 25.41 -14.23 -3.00
N HIS A 467 26.32 -14.43 -3.95
CA HIS A 467 27.28 -13.40 -4.35
C HIS A 467 26.66 -12.28 -5.18
N ALA A 468 27.23 -11.08 -5.06
CA ALA A 468 26.93 -9.88 -5.82
C ALA A 468 28.23 -9.07 -6.02
N ARG A 469 28.36 -8.30 -7.10
CA ARG A 469 29.58 -7.49 -7.33
C ARG A 469 29.49 -6.10 -6.68
N GLU A 470 28.27 -5.66 -6.46
CA GLU A 470 27.89 -4.42 -5.80
C GLU A 470 28.25 -4.50 -4.30
N LYS A 471 28.98 -3.50 -3.78
CA LYS A 471 29.36 -3.43 -2.35
C LYS A 471 28.18 -3.07 -1.44
N LYS A 472 27.17 -3.93 -1.41
CA LYS A 472 25.92 -3.84 -0.64
C LYS A 472 25.57 -5.25 -0.11
N SER A 473 24.81 -5.33 0.97
CA SER A 473 24.35 -6.59 1.55
C SER A 473 22.86 -6.45 1.90
N LEU A 474 22.01 -7.20 1.20
CA LEU A 474 20.54 -7.06 1.22
C LEU A 474 19.88 -8.44 1.06
N LEU A 475 18.69 -8.64 1.65
CA LEU A 475 17.84 -9.73 1.21
C LEU A 475 17.34 -9.50 -0.23
N VAL A 476 17.27 -10.60 -1.00
CA VAL A 476 16.58 -10.71 -2.29
C VAL A 476 15.59 -11.87 -2.24
N LEU A 477 14.64 -11.92 -3.17
CA LEU A 477 13.67 -13.02 -3.29
C LEU A 477 14.06 -13.92 -4.46
N HIS A 478 14.38 -15.18 -4.15
CA HIS A 478 14.56 -16.24 -5.16
C HIS A 478 13.22 -16.89 -5.47
N ASN A 479 12.84 -16.93 -6.75
CA ASN A 479 11.54 -17.43 -7.21
C ASN A 479 11.64 -18.91 -7.63
N MET A 480 10.70 -19.73 -7.16
CA MET A 480 10.52 -21.11 -7.60
C MET A 480 9.03 -21.47 -7.69
N PHE A 481 8.71 -22.56 -8.39
CA PHE A 481 7.32 -23.01 -8.58
C PHE A 481 7.13 -24.41 -8.04
N ALA A 482 6.14 -24.61 -7.15
CA ALA A 482 5.83 -25.90 -6.53
C ALA A 482 4.35 -26.28 -6.70
N THR A 483 4.07 -27.58 -6.77
CA THR A 483 2.69 -28.08 -6.76
C THR A 483 2.00 -27.84 -5.42
N GLN A 484 0.67 -27.85 -5.44
CA GLN A 484 -0.16 -27.41 -4.31
C GLN A 484 -0.34 -28.53 -3.27
N HIS A 485 0.23 -28.35 -2.07
CA HIS A 485 0.10 -29.28 -0.96
C HIS A 485 0.03 -28.52 0.38
N PRO A 486 -0.82 -28.92 1.35
CA PRO A 486 -0.89 -28.25 2.65
C PRO A 486 0.38 -28.39 3.49
N GLU A 487 1.16 -29.45 3.22
CA GLU A 487 2.41 -29.81 3.89
C GLU A 487 3.52 -30.01 2.84
N CYS A 488 3.82 -28.97 2.06
CA CYS A 488 4.90 -28.99 1.06
C CYS A 488 6.25 -28.82 1.78
N VAL A 489 7.16 -29.78 1.67
CA VAL A 489 8.50 -29.69 2.28
C VAL A 489 9.53 -29.39 1.19
N LEU A 490 10.11 -28.20 1.24
CA LEU A 490 11.26 -27.81 0.44
C LEU A 490 12.56 -28.17 1.17
N ALA A 491 13.62 -28.48 0.42
CA ALA A 491 14.99 -28.56 0.91
C ALA A 491 15.84 -27.46 0.27
N VAL A 492 16.65 -26.78 1.07
CA VAL A 492 17.67 -25.81 0.62
C VAL A 492 19.04 -26.37 0.99
N GLU A 493 19.85 -26.69 -0.01
CA GLU A 493 21.18 -27.28 0.16
C GLU A 493 22.29 -26.27 -0.23
N VAL A 494 23.31 -26.14 0.60
CA VAL A 494 24.51 -25.35 0.27
C VAL A 494 25.37 -26.10 -0.74
N LEU A 495 25.67 -25.47 -1.87
CA LEU A 495 26.46 -26.08 -2.95
C LEU A 495 27.98 -25.88 -2.76
N PRO A 496 28.82 -26.74 -3.38
CA PRO A 496 30.26 -26.54 -3.43
C PRO A 496 30.68 -25.39 -4.35
N ASP A 497 29.78 -24.89 -5.21
CA ASP A 497 30.04 -23.73 -6.07
C ASP A 497 30.18 -22.42 -5.24
N THR A 498 31.12 -21.55 -5.61
CA THR A 498 31.29 -20.21 -5.01
C THR A 498 31.93 -19.22 -5.99
N ASP A 499 31.39 -18.01 -6.02
CA ASP A 499 31.93 -16.87 -6.77
C ASP A 499 32.83 -15.98 -5.89
N SER A 500 32.89 -16.25 -4.58
CA SER A 500 33.60 -15.42 -3.60
C SER A 500 34.66 -16.15 -2.77
N GLY A 501 34.87 -17.46 -3.00
CA GLY A 501 35.86 -18.30 -2.29
C GLY A 501 35.36 -18.95 -0.99
N GLU A 502 34.09 -18.76 -0.61
CA GLU A 502 33.47 -19.30 0.60
C GLU A 502 32.01 -19.69 0.34
N HIS A 503 31.41 -20.50 1.22
CA HIS A 503 30.10 -21.13 0.98
C HIS A 503 28.98 -20.61 1.90
N LYS A 504 29.04 -19.35 2.38
CA LYS A 504 27.98 -18.83 3.26
C LYS A 504 26.67 -18.63 2.49
N VAL A 505 25.61 -19.25 2.98
CA VAL A 505 24.23 -19.05 2.54
C VAL A 505 23.39 -18.60 3.73
N LYS A 506 22.41 -17.71 3.51
CA LYS A 506 21.45 -17.27 4.53
C LYS A 506 20.04 -17.25 3.98
N ILE A 507 19.10 -17.91 4.67
CA ILE A 507 17.65 -17.80 4.44
C ILE A 507 17.02 -17.08 5.64
N ALA A 508 16.24 -16.02 5.38
CA ALA A 508 15.56 -15.24 6.40
C ALA A 508 14.06 -15.57 6.50
N GLY A 509 13.42 -15.94 5.38
CA GLY A 509 12.00 -16.27 5.34
C GLY A 509 11.55 -16.84 4.00
N ALA A 510 10.25 -17.12 3.89
CA ALA A 510 9.58 -17.55 2.67
C ALA A 510 8.23 -16.84 2.49
N ILE A 511 7.80 -16.62 1.25
CA ILE A 511 6.49 -16.08 0.90
C ILE A 511 5.86 -16.98 -0.15
N VAL A 512 4.56 -17.28 -0.01
CA VAL A 512 3.81 -18.16 -0.93
C VAL A 512 2.71 -17.36 -1.63
N SER A 513 2.62 -17.49 -2.94
CA SER A 513 1.56 -16.86 -3.74
C SER A 513 0.19 -17.47 -3.45
N GLU A 514 -0.77 -16.60 -3.13
CA GLU A 514 -2.19 -16.96 -2.98
C GLU A 514 -2.88 -17.32 -4.30
N HIS A 515 -2.22 -17.12 -5.45
CA HIS A 515 -2.75 -17.43 -6.78
C HIS A 515 -1.88 -18.42 -7.54
N ALA A 516 -2.48 -19.55 -7.91
CA ALA A 516 -1.84 -20.58 -8.73
C ALA A 516 -1.64 -20.11 -10.17
N GLY A 517 -0.45 -20.37 -10.73
CA GLY A 517 -0.05 -19.88 -12.05
C GLY A 517 0.41 -18.42 -12.10
N GLN A 518 0.41 -17.69 -10.97
CA GLN A 518 0.95 -16.32 -10.91
C GLN A 518 2.46 -16.33 -11.21
N GLN A 519 2.87 -15.67 -12.30
CA GLN A 519 4.26 -15.64 -12.75
C GLN A 519 5.11 -14.59 -12.03
N GLU A 520 4.53 -13.43 -11.72
CA GLU A 520 5.21 -12.30 -11.09
C GLU A 520 5.10 -12.37 -9.56
N GLY A 521 6.24 -12.28 -8.87
CA GLY A 521 6.32 -12.23 -7.41
C GLY A 521 6.35 -10.82 -6.84
N LEU A 522 6.51 -10.72 -5.52
CA LEU A 522 6.87 -9.47 -4.88
C LEU A 522 8.27 -9.04 -5.32
N ALA A 523 8.42 -7.78 -5.74
CA ALA A 523 9.69 -7.22 -6.19
C ALA A 523 10.56 -6.67 -5.04
N ASN A 524 9.95 -6.09 -3.99
CA ASN A 524 10.71 -5.54 -2.85
C ASN A 524 10.98 -6.63 -1.80
N ALA A 525 12.16 -7.23 -1.88
CA ALA A 525 12.67 -8.19 -0.90
C ALA A 525 13.07 -7.56 0.45
N GLY A 526 13.46 -6.28 0.47
CA GLY A 526 13.83 -5.56 1.69
C GLY A 526 12.68 -5.47 2.70
N ALA A 527 11.43 -5.55 2.21
CA ALA A 527 10.23 -5.69 3.02
C ALA A 527 10.32 -6.84 4.05
N VAL A 528 11.00 -7.94 3.72
CA VAL A 528 11.19 -9.08 4.62
C VAL A 528 12.08 -8.71 5.80
N GLU A 529 13.16 -7.92 5.60
CA GLU A 529 14.04 -7.48 6.69
C GLU A 529 13.28 -6.69 7.75
N HIS A 530 12.32 -5.85 7.34
CA HIS A 530 11.50 -5.07 8.27
C HIS A 530 10.60 -5.94 9.17
N VAL A 531 10.10 -7.10 8.70
CA VAL A 531 9.26 -7.97 9.55
C VAL A 531 10.06 -8.70 10.63
N HIS A 532 11.38 -8.86 10.45
CA HIS A 532 12.23 -9.39 11.52
C HIS A 532 12.29 -8.45 12.72
N ASP A 533 12.42 -7.14 12.51
CA ASP A 533 12.37 -6.12 13.58
C ASP A 533 11.03 -6.20 14.35
N ILE A 534 9.92 -6.18 13.62
CA ILE A 534 8.55 -6.30 14.16
C ILE A 534 8.38 -7.56 15.02
N SER A 535 8.88 -8.71 14.55
CA SER A 535 8.65 -10.00 15.24
C SER A 535 9.42 -10.17 16.56
N PHE A 536 10.48 -9.38 16.80
CA PHE A 536 11.36 -9.53 17.98
C PHE A 536 11.28 -8.40 19.00
N ARG A 537 10.59 -7.27 18.74
CA ARG A 537 10.28 -6.24 19.77
C ARG A 537 9.25 -6.70 20.83
N ARG A 538 8.80 -7.96 20.77
CA ARG A 538 7.90 -8.58 21.75
C ARG A 538 8.61 -8.81 23.09
N GLY A 539 8.52 -7.84 24.00
CA GLY A 539 8.94 -7.99 25.39
C GLY A 539 8.26 -9.19 26.07
N ALA A 540 9.00 -9.89 26.93
CA ALA A 540 8.59 -11.14 27.59
C ALA A 540 7.53 -10.91 28.69
N GLY A 541 6.33 -10.51 28.27
CA GLY A 541 5.19 -10.17 29.13
C GLY A 541 3.99 -9.62 28.36
N ALA A 542 4.18 -9.15 27.12
CA ALA A 542 3.08 -8.69 26.28
C ALA A 542 2.19 -9.86 25.80
N GLY A 543 0.88 -9.70 25.97
CA GLY A 543 -0.15 -10.64 25.53
C GLY A 543 -0.25 -10.75 24.00
N ARG A 544 -1.18 -11.60 23.53
CA ARG A 544 -1.46 -11.74 22.08
C ARG A 544 -1.98 -10.41 21.53
N GLY A 545 -1.42 -9.93 20.42
CA GLY A 545 -1.98 -8.83 19.63
C GLY A 545 -1.37 -7.43 19.82
N VAL A 546 -0.47 -7.19 20.80
CA VAL A 546 0.16 -5.86 20.94
C VAL A 546 1.41 -5.75 20.06
N PHE A 547 1.32 -4.92 19.02
CA PHE A 547 2.40 -4.61 18.08
C PHE A 547 2.84 -3.14 18.27
N ASP A 548 4.00 -2.87 18.88
CA ASP A 548 4.55 -1.50 18.96
C ASP A 548 5.59 -1.24 17.86
N ILE A 549 5.09 -1.15 16.62
CA ILE A 549 5.90 -0.96 15.42
C ILE A 549 6.17 0.54 15.24
N ARG A 550 6.94 1.12 16.17
CA ARG A 550 7.49 2.46 15.97
C ARG A 550 8.61 2.40 14.94
N ASN A 551 8.20 2.48 13.68
CA ASN A 551 9.05 2.84 12.56
C ASN A 551 9.32 4.35 12.63
N HIS A 552 10.24 4.73 13.49
CA HIS A 552 11.03 5.94 13.26
C HIS A 552 12.16 5.51 12.32
N VAL A 553 12.27 6.16 11.16
CA VAL A 553 13.05 5.75 9.97
C VAL A 553 14.57 5.84 10.21
#